data_AF-A0A9E3GT30-F1
#
_entry.id   AF-A0A9E3GT30-F1
#
_cell.length_a   1.000
_cell.length_b   1.000
_cell.length_c   1.000
_cell.angle_alpha   90.00
_cell.angle_beta   90.00
_cell.angle_gamma   90.00
#
_symmetry.space_group_name_H-M   'P 1'
#
loop_
_entity.id
_entity.type
_entity.pdbx_description
1 polymer ?
#
loop_
_entity_poly.entity_id
_entity_poly.type
_entity_poly.pdbx_seq_one_letter_code
_entity_poly.pdbx_strand_id
1 'polypeptide(L)'
;MDRTPRLTSVMGVARALLATVDVHETVEVLIAEFGWDVSFQALALLRGDEAGQAFGLAWEHLVTDELASDLGRFLGGPVAEPRYEG
;
A
#
# COMPACT_ATOMS: atom_id res chain seq x y z
N MET A 1 12.80 13.72 -18.19
CA MET A 1 12.04 14.77 -17.49
C MET A 1 11.31 14.04 -16.39
N ASP A 2 11.77 14.18 -15.15
CA ASP A 2 11.16 13.50 -14.02
C ASP A 2 9.80 14.15 -13.77
N ARG A 3 8.70 13.41 -14.01
CA ARG A 3 7.34 13.93 -13.87
C ARG A 3 6.72 13.31 -12.63
N THR A 4 7.19 13.73 -11.46
CA THR A 4 6.53 13.36 -10.21
C THR A 4 5.08 13.86 -10.24
N PRO A 5 4.09 12.99 -10.05
CA PRO A 5 2.69 13.38 -10.05
C PRO A 5 2.43 14.36 -8.90
N ARG A 6 1.60 15.38 -9.15
CA ARG A 6 1.20 16.33 -8.10
C ARG A 6 0.29 15.61 -7.11
N LEU A 7 0.58 15.73 -5.82
CA LEU A 7 -0.18 15.10 -4.75
C LEU A 7 -1.68 15.38 -4.84
N THR A 8 -2.07 16.62 -5.17
CA THR A 8 -3.49 17.00 -5.33
C THR A 8 -4.19 16.28 -6.47
N SER A 9 -3.47 15.92 -7.54
CA SER A 9 -4.01 15.11 -8.63
C SER A 9 -4.24 13.66 -8.17
N VAL A 10 -3.28 13.08 -7.44
CA VAL A 10 -3.42 11.73 -6.88
C VAL A 10 -4.55 11.66 -5.86
N MET A 11 -4.73 12.68 -5.01
CA MET A 11 -5.89 12.80 -4.11
C MET A 11 -7.22 12.81 -4.88
N GLY A 12 -7.26 13.47 -6.04
CA GLY A 12 -8.44 13.49 -6.92
C GLY A 12 -8.75 12.11 -7.48
N VAL A 13 -7.73 11.39 -7.95
CA VAL A 13 -7.85 10.00 -8.43
C VAL A 13 -8.30 9.07 -7.30
N ALA A 14 -7.68 9.17 -6.13
CA ALA A 14 -8.02 8.35 -4.97
C ALA A 14 -9.50 8.52 -4.56
N ARG A 15 -10.01 9.75 -4.54
CA ARG A 15 -11.45 9.99 -4.27
C ARG A 15 -12.35 9.37 -5.33
N ALA A 16 -11.97 9.46 -6.61
CA ALA A 16 -12.75 8.89 -7.69
C ALA A 16 -12.78 7.36 -7.60
N LEU A 17 -11.64 6.73 -7.29
CA LEU A 17 -11.54 5.30 -7.09
C LEU A 17 -12.37 4.85 -5.88
N LEU A 18 -12.18 5.44 -4.71
CA LEU A 18 -12.96 5.07 -3.51
C LEU A 18 -14.47 5.19 -3.72
N ALA A 19 -14.92 6.13 -4.56
CA ALA A 19 -16.33 6.30 -4.88
C ALA A 19 -16.90 5.29 -5.91
N THR A 20 -16.05 4.53 -6.61
CA THR A 20 -16.46 3.71 -7.77
C THR A 20 -15.99 2.25 -7.71
N VAL A 21 -14.93 1.96 -6.97
CA VAL A 21 -14.36 0.62 -6.76
C VAL A 21 -14.18 0.37 -5.27
N ASP A 22 -13.88 -0.87 -4.90
CA ASP A 22 -13.67 -1.21 -3.50
C ASP A 22 -12.37 -0.60 -2.94
N VAL A 23 -12.32 -0.53 -1.60
CA VAL A 23 -11.21 0.10 -0.87
C VAL A 23 -9.89 -0.63 -1.11
N HIS A 24 -9.90 -1.97 -1.22
CA HIS A 24 -8.69 -2.76 -1.36
C HIS A 24 -8.09 -2.59 -2.75
N GLU A 25 -8.90 -2.75 -3.80
CA GLU A 25 -8.48 -2.51 -5.19
C GLU A 25 -7.99 -1.07 -5.37
N THR A 26 -8.65 -0.09 -4.73
CA THR A 26 -8.18 1.30 -4.76
C THR A 26 -6.75 1.45 -4.24
N VAL A 27 -6.43 0.85 -3.09
CA VAL A 27 -5.10 0.96 -2.47
C VAL A 27 -4.04 0.29 -3.35
N GLU A 28 -4.33 -0.91 -3.88
CA GLU A 28 -3.43 -1.63 -4.78
C GLU A 28 -3.12 -0.81 -6.05
N VAL A 29 -4.14 -0.26 -6.70
CA VAL A 29 -3.99 0.57 -7.92
C VAL A 29 -3.18 1.83 -7.62
N LEU A 30 -3.48 2.53 -6.52
CA LEU A 30 -2.77 3.74 -6.16
C LEU A 30 -1.28 3.46 -5.91
N ILE A 31 -0.95 2.41 -5.15
CA ILE A 31 0.45 2.06 -4.86
C ILE A 31 1.17 1.62 -6.13
N ALA A 32 0.55 0.80 -6.98
CA ALA A 32 1.15 0.33 -8.22
C ALA A 32 1.47 1.47 -9.20
N GLU A 33 0.57 2.45 -9.34
CA GLU A 33 0.69 3.52 -10.33
C GLU A 33 1.51 4.73 -9.84
N PHE A 34 1.38 5.10 -8.57
CA PHE A 34 1.98 6.33 -8.02
C PHE A 34 3.09 6.08 -7.00
N GLY A 35 3.32 4.82 -6.63
CA GLY A 35 4.24 4.44 -5.58
C GLY A 35 3.64 4.63 -4.19
N TRP A 36 4.25 3.94 -3.21
CA TRP A 36 3.74 3.90 -1.84
C TRP A 36 3.70 5.28 -1.18
N ASP A 37 4.79 6.06 -1.24
CA ASP A 37 4.90 7.35 -0.54
C ASP A 37 3.82 8.36 -0.92
N VAL A 38 3.58 8.52 -2.23
CA VAL A 38 2.63 9.51 -2.76
C VAL A 38 1.19 9.06 -2.48
N SER A 39 0.91 7.78 -2.64
CA SER A 39 -0.40 7.20 -2.36
C SER A 39 -0.75 7.26 -0.88
N PHE A 40 0.21 6.95 -0.01
CA PHE A 40 0.07 7.06 1.43
C PHE A 40 -0.24 8.50 1.86
N GLN A 41 0.54 9.48 1.37
CA GLN A 41 0.29 10.90 1.64
C GLN A 41 -1.08 11.36 1.11
N ALA A 42 -1.48 10.90 -0.08
CA ALA A 42 -2.75 11.26 -0.67
C ALA A 42 -3.91 10.77 0.19
N LEU A 43 -3.88 9.48 0.58
CA LEU A 43 -4.90 8.86 1.44
C LEU A 43 -4.95 9.50 2.83
N ALA A 44 -3.81 9.83 3.44
CA ALA A 44 -3.73 10.47 4.75
C ALA A 44 -4.45 11.84 4.82
N LEU A 45 -4.52 12.54 3.70
CA LEU A 45 -5.15 13.85 3.58
C LEU A 45 -6.65 13.77 3.24
N LEU A 46 -7.18 12.58 2.98
CA LEU A 46 -8.60 12.37 2.75
C LEU A 46 -9.38 12.22 4.07
N ARG A 47 -10.71 12.38 3.97
CA ARG A 47 -11.65 12.31 5.09
C ARG A 47 -12.82 11.44 4.69
N GLY A 48 -13.42 10.78 5.68
CA GLY A 48 -14.52 9.81 5.51
C GLY A 48 -14.10 8.40 5.86
N ASP A 49 -15.08 7.52 6.08
CA ASP A 49 -14.85 6.17 6.59
C ASP A 49 -14.06 5.30 5.61
N GLU A 50 -14.40 5.35 4.31
CA GLU A 50 -13.69 4.63 3.25
C GLU A 50 -12.25 5.11 3.11
N ALA A 51 -12.01 6.42 3.21
CA ALA A 51 -10.66 6.98 3.19
C ALA A 51 -9.85 6.54 4.41
N GLY A 52 -10.47 6.45 5.58
CA GLY A 52 -9.85 5.92 6.80
C GLY A 52 -9.45 4.45 6.66
N GLN A 53 -10.34 3.63 6.07
CA GLN A 53 -10.06 2.22 5.79
C GLN A 53 -8.92 2.07 4.77
N ALA A 54 -8.96 2.84 3.68
CA ALA A 54 -7.90 2.84 2.65
C ALA A 54 -6.54 3.21 3.23
N PHE A 55 -6.50 4.24 4.08
CA PHE A 55 -5.28 4.65 4.77
C PHE A 55 -4.76 3.55 5.71
N GLY A 56 -5.65 2.89 6.46
CA GLY A 56 -5.30 1.75 7.30
C GLY A 56 -4.68 0.60 6.50
N LEU A 57 -5.27 0.24 5.36
CA LEU A 57 -4.75 -0.80 4.47
C LEU A 57 -3.39 -0.42 3.87
N ALA A 58 -3.20 0.82 3.43
CA ALA A 58 -1.92 1.30 2.93
C ALA A 58 -0.81 1.26 4.01
N TRP A 59 -1.17 1.51 5.28
CA TRP A 59 -0.28 1.36 6.43
C TRP A 59 0.06 -0.11 6.73
N GLU A 60 -0.94 -0.99 6.70
CA GLU A 60 -0.73 -2.44 6.89
C GLU A 60 0.21 -3.01 5.83
N HIS A 61 0.12 -2.58 4.58
CA HIS A 61 1.08 -2.98 3.54
C HIS A 61 2.53 -2.61 3.90
N LEU A 62 2.77 -1.40 4.41
CA LEU A 62 4.11 -1.01 4.87
C LEU A 62 4.59 -1.87 6.02
N VAL A 63 3.75 -2.02 7.05
CA VAL A 63 4.10 -2.79 8.24
C VAL A 63 4.40 -4.24 7.88
N THR A 64 3.63 -4.83 6.96
CA THR A 64 3.81 -6.23 6.55
C THR A 64 5.07 -6.40 5.70
N ASP A 65 5.37 -5.47 4.79
CA ASP A 65 6.57 -5.54 3.94
C ASP A 65 7.86 -5.25 4.73
N GLU A 66 7.86 -4.24 5.61
CA GLU A 66 8.99 -3.97 6.51
C GLU A 66 9.17 -5.07 7.55
N LEU A 67 8.10 -5.56 8.18
CA LEU A 67 8.24 -6.72 9.08
C LEU A 67 8.68 -7.96 8.32
N ALA A 68 8.18 -8.25 7.12
CA ALA A 68 8.61 -9.43 6.36
C ALA A 68 10.10 -9.34 5.97
N SER A 69 10.55 -8.14 5.58
CA SER A 69 11.96 -7.86 5.29
C SER A 69 12.85 -7.99 6.54
N ASP A 70 12.41 -7.42 7.67
CA ASP A 70 13.15 -7.48 8.94
C ASP A 70 13.12 -8.87 9.57
N LEU A 71 12.02 -9.61 9.45
CA LEU A 71 11.91 -11.00 9.88
C LEU A 71 12.79 -11.90 9.01
N GLY A 72 12.81 -11.69 7.68
CA GLY A 72 13.71 -12.41 6.77
C GLY A 72 15.18 -12.14 7.07
N ARG A 73 15.53 -10.90 7.43
CA ARG A 73 16.87 -10.51 7.88
C ARG A 73 17.22 -11.10 9.25
N PHE A 74 16.28 -11.15 10.17
CA PHE A 74 16.44 -11.72 11.51
C PHE A 74 16.56 -13.25 11.49
N LEU A 75 15.86 -13.93 10.57
CA LEU A 75 15.89 -15.39 10.40
C LEU A 75 17.04 -15.89 9.51
N GLY A 76 17.78 -15.00 8.83
CA GLY A 76 19.14 -15.28 8.35
C GLY A 76 19.31 -16.28 7.19
N GLY A 77 18.33 -16.49 6.30
CA GLY A 77 18.51 -17.37 5.14
C GLY A 77 17.21 -17.69 4.38
N PRO A 78 17.30 -18.27 3.17
CA PRO A 78 16.13 -18.50 2.31
C PRO A 78 15.15 -19.42 3.04
N VAL A 79 13.86 -19.08 2.96
CA VAL A 79 12.76 -19.84 3.56
C VAL A 79 12.90 -21.30 3.13
N ALA A 80 13.34 -22.15 4.05
CA ALA A 80 13.41 -23.58 3.82
C ALA A 80 11.97 -24.08 3.70
N GLU A 81 11.60 -24.55 2.51
CA GLU A 81 10.33 -25.26 2.32
C GLU A 81 10.26 -26.44 3.32
N PRO A 82 9.10 -26.65 3.95
CA PRO A 82 8.94 -27.74 4.90
C PRO A 82 9.05 -29.07 4.15
N ARG A 83 10.16 -29.78 4.32
CA ARG A 83 10.26 -31.19 3.95
C ARG A 83 9.44 -31.99 4.96
N TYR A 84 8.23 -32.36 4.55
CA TYR A 84 7.49 -33.43 5.19
C TYR A 84 8.17 -34.76 4.80
N GLU A 85 9.00 -35.30 5.68
CA GLU A 85 9.40 -36.71 5.59
C GLU A 85 8.27 -37.56 6.21
N GLY A 86 7.78 -38.51 5.42
CA GLY A 86 6.72 -39.45 5.79
C GLY A 86 7.23 -40.72 6.45
#